data_AF-N9NFM8-F1
#
_entry.id   AF-N9NFM8-F1
#
_cell.length_a   1.000
_cell.length_b   1.000
_cell.length_c   1.000
_cell.angle_alpha   90.00
_cell.angle_beta   90.00
_cell.angle_gamma   90.00
#
_symmetry.space_group_name_H-M   'P 1'
#
loop_
_entity.id
_entity.type
_entity.pdbx_description
1 polymer ?
#
loop_
_entity_poly.entity_id
_entity_poly.type
_entity_poly.pdbx_seq_one_letter_code
_entity_poly.pdbx_strand_id
1 'polypeptide(L)'
;MFLFHSKDRISSSAYLLIQAIETFFEFINKYNERQPDRLKIDTLAKVHSEIFRAYIRYCQKNKLSLELPSKLKSAIVDFAQNTMLIPIPLLPNVTAFKTKSKPTEPLDETCYNDLINALKLEINRLYEKVNFIEKVNQVEPYTLSEAHLDITPPMTKERVFAWYEMILNKEIISKLTVQSLPIKLKKCIDPELLELMNQPNSIMIDKFKAIYERDKELIDTSKEIQQLRKQQGFGLRHWNFDVARGLKTLIANGYPMHKTLDEINVKYAADSCINKGECEDIIQLLILRISRAQSKFKHPEIDNWDAFLGMYFPSMIDAAAIYLMLAIQTGWNKETILSIDPNNYEHVLSGTLSENQSIIFSEKHRSQDSNLPYSSSKEFIAPSNKDDRYSIYNIIQLAKKITAPLQDYSFDYIPMHHKEEDLNPLFICLRYWADWVSKGGRHTSLSQNKAFQTAIKHFINKHEIKEHGKQISAIGDLTLRLRITWMQNKRKKLPLTVIRLIQGHTTKDTTDRYYDNSGIAKQDRVKRLRIEQEKIVTLLRHREFKGIM
;
A
#
# COMPACT_ATOMS: atom_id res chain seq x y z
N MET A 1 31.90 -27.82 4.46
CA MET A 1 31.17 -28.29 5.65
C MET A 1 30.23 -27.22 6.22
N PHE A 2 30.68 -26.01 6.57
CA PHE A 2 29.82 -24.90 7.04
C PHE A 2 28.66 -24.51 6.12
N LEU A 3 28.91 -24.43 4.81
CA LEU A 3 27.89 -24.10 3.80
C LEU A 3 26.73 -25.11 3.74
N PHE A 4 26.95 -26.35 4.18
CA PHE A 4 25.92 -27.38 4.19
C PHE A 4 25.00 -27.31 5.43
N HIS A 5 25.37 -26.57 6.47
CA HIS A 5 24.59 -26.53 7.73
C HIS A 5 24.15 -25.12 8.16
N SER A 6 24.43 -24.08 7.36
CA SER A 6 23.99 -22.71 7.62
C SER A 6 22.64 -22.39 6.96
N LYS A 7 21.81 -21.59 7.63
CA LYS A 7 20.53 -21.09 7.09
C LYS A 7 20.68 -20.12 5.90
N ASP A 8 21.87 -19.59 5.64
CA ASP A 8 22.18 -18.58 4.61
C ASP A 8 22.53 -19.16 3.21
N ARG A 9 21.97 -20.32 2.83
CA ARG A 9 22.25 -21.03 1.55
C ARG A 9 21.82 -20.29 0.26
N ILE A 10 21.23 -19.09 0.36
CA ILE A 10 20.80 -18.32 -0.81
C ILE A 10 22.04 -17.92 -1.63
N SER A 11 22.01 -18.10 -2.94
CA SER A 11 23.13 -17.78 -3.86
C SER A 11 23.66 -16.34 -3.71
N SER A 12 22.83 -15.41 -3.21
CA SER A 12 23.20 -14.02 -2.96
C SER A 12 23.96 -13.78 -1.64
N SER A 13 23.88 -14.68 -0.64
CA SER A 13 24.59 -14.56 0.66
C SER A 13 25.75 -15.54 0.83
N ALA A 14 25.82 -16.60 0.02
CA ALA A 14 26.90 -17.58 0.06
C ALA A 14 28.28 -16.93 -0.20
N TYR A 15 28.34 -15.95 -1.11
CA TYR A 15 29.58 -15.20 -1.39
C TYR A 15 30.10 -14.46 -0.15
N LEU A 16 29.21 -13.84 0.64
CA LEU A 16 29.58 -13.14 1.88
C LEU A 16 30.12 -14.09 2.94
N LEU A 17 29.55 -15.30 3.03
CA LEU A 17 30.05 -16.31 3.96
C LEU A 17 31.41 -16.86 3.51
N ILE A 18 31.61 -17.11 2.22
CA ILE A 18 32.90 -17.51 1.65
C ILE A 18 33.95 -16.44 1.95
N GLN A 19 33.63 -15.18 1.65
CA GLN A 19 34.50 -14.04 1.93
C GLN A 19 34.79 -13.91 3.43
N ALA A 20 33.81 -14.16 4.30
CA ALA A 20 34.01 -14.13 5.74
C ALA A 20 34.96 -15.23 6.23
N ILE A 21 34.85 -16.43 5.65
CA ILE A 21 35.74 -17.58 5.95
C ILE A 21 37.16 -17.29 5.46
N GLU A 22 37.33 -16.82 4.23
CA GLU A 22 38.65 -16.45 3.67
C GLU A 22 39.33 -15.38 4.53
N THR A 23 38.61 -14.30 4.83
CA THR A 23 39.11 -13.21 5.67
C THR A 23 39.49 -13.72 7.07
N PHE A 24 38.76 -14.70 7.60
CA PHE A 24 39.08 -15.30 8.89
C PHE A 24 40.33 -16.18 8.85
N PHE A 25 40.55 -16.94 7.78
CA PHE A 25 41.79 -17.69 7.59
C PHE A 25 43.00 -16.77 7.43
N GLU A 26 42.87 -15.66 6.68
CA GLU A 26 43.91 -14.64 6.62
C GLU A 26 44.25 -14.06 7.99
N PHE A 27 43.22 -13.79 8.79
CA PHE A 27 43.39 -13.36 10.18
C PHE A 27 44.12 -14.42 11.01
N ILE A 28 43.72 -15.69 10.94
CA ILE A 28 44.33 -16.79 11.69
C ILE A 28 45.81 -16.92 11.33
N ASN A 29 46.16 -16.88 10.05
CA ASN A 29 47.56 -16.98 9.61
C ASN A 29 48.42 -15.88 10.25
N LYS A 30 47.99 -14.62 10.12
CA LYS A 30 48.67 -13.46 10.71
C LYS A 30 48.69 -13.48 12.24
N TYR A 31 47.65 -14.03 12.86
CA TYR A 31 47.55 -14.16 14.31
C TYR A 31 48.54 -15.23 14.79
N ASN A 32 48.54 -16.42 14.19
CA ASN A 32 49.39 -17.55 14.55
C ASN A 32 50.87 -17.30 14.34
N GLU A 33 51.28 -16.48 13.36
CA GLU A 33 52.67 -16.02 13.19
C GLU A 33 53.24 -15.34 14.45
N ARG A 34 52.36 -14.77 15.28
CA ARG A 34 52.74 -13.99 16.47
C ARG A 34 52.49 -14.74 17.78
N GLN A 35 52.01 -15.98 17.71
CA GLN A 35 51.69 -16.80 18.88
C GLN A 35 52.69 -17.93 19.07
N PRO A 36 53.05 -18.27 20.32
CA PRO A 36 53.73 -19.52 20.64
C PRO A 36 52.93 -20.74 20.17
N ASP A 37 53.60 -21.86 19.88
CA ASP A 37 52.96 -23.06 19.29
C ASP A 37 51.73 -23.55 20.07
N ARG A 38 51.75 -23.46 21.41
CA ARG A 38 50.62 -23.86 22.27
C ARG A 38 49.38 -22.99 22.10
N LEU A 39 49.53 -21.75 21.64
CA LEU A 39 48.45 -20.77 21.47
C LEU A 39 48.03 -20.59 20.00
N LYS A 40 48.65 -21.34 19.08
CA LYS A 40 48.23 -21.33 17.68
C LYS A 40 46.84 -21.94 17.55
N ILE A 41 46.03 -21.27 16.74
CA ILE A 41 44.69 -21.67 16.38
C ILE A 41 44.81 -22.67 15.23
N ASP A 42 44.74 -23.95 15.57
CA ASP A 42 44.77 -25.09 14.63
C ASP A 42 43.39 -25.75 14.46
N THR A 43 42.45 -25.41 15.35
CA THR A 43 41.12 -26.02 15.45
C THR A 43 40.08 -24.98 15.79
N LEU A 44 38.85 -25.22 15.32
CA LEU A 44 37.71 -24.33 15.58
C LEU A 44 37.35 -24.25 17.07
N ALA A 45 37.60 -25.33 17.83
CA ALA A 45 37.36 -25.37 19.27
C ALA A 45 38.21 -24.36 20.06
N LYS A 46 39.38 -23.97 19.53
CA LYS A 46 40.23 -22.93 20.13
C LYS A 46 39.73 -21.51 19.85
N VAL A 47 38.71 -21.32 19.00
CA VAL A 47 38.17 -19.98 18.70
C VAL A 47 37.23 -19.53 19.82
N HIS A 48 37.80 -18.94 20.87
CA HIS A 48 37.05 -18.35 21.98
C HIS A 48 36.79 -16.85 21.78
N SER A 49 36.08 -16.25 22.72
CA SER A 49 35.58 -14.87 22.63
C SER A 49 36.67 -13.82 22.37
N GLU A 50 37.88 -14.00 22.92
CA GLU A 50 38.99 -13.04 22.78
C GLU A 50 39.63 -13.09 21.40
N ILE A 51 39.83 -14.29 20.86
CA ILE A 51 40.30 -14.50 19.48
C ILE A 51 39.29 -13.89 18.51
N PHE A 52 37.99 -14.10 18.75
CA PHE A 52 36.96 -13.52 17.91
C PHE A 52 36.88 -12.00 18.03
N ARG A 53 37.16 -11.41 19.21
CA ARG A 53 37.33 -9.95 19.38
C ARG A 53 38.54 -9.45 18.59
N ALA A 54 39.66 -10.19 18.58
CA ALA A 54 40.83 -9.85 17.79
C ALA A 54 40.54 -9.88 16.29
N TYR A 55 39.74 -10.85 15.82
CA TYR A 55 39.25 -10.89 14.45
C TYR A 55 38.37 -9.68 14.09
N ILE A 56 37.44 -9.30 14.97
CA ILE A 56 36.61 -8.08 14.76
C ILE A 56 37.51 -6.84 14.64
N ARG A 57 38.52 -6.70 15.50
CA ARG A 57 39.50 -5.60 15.41
C ARG A 57 40.34 -5.65 14.15
N TYR A 58 40.71 -6.84 13.68
CA TYR A 58 41.38 -7.02 12.40
C TYR A 58 40.51 -6.49 11.25
N CYS A 59 39.23 -6.86 11.20
CA CYS A 59 38.30 -6.34 10.19
C CYS A 59 38.20 -4.81 10.26
N GLN A 60 38.07 -4.23 11.45
CA GLN A 60 38.02 -2.77 11.62
C GLN A 60 39.31 -2.08 11.17
N LYS A 61 40.48 -2.60 11.55
CA LYS A 61 41.80 -2.03 11.18
C LYS A 61 42.01 -2.04 9.67
N ASN A 62 41.52 -3.07 8.98
CA ASN A 62 41.60 -3.21 7.54
C ASN A 62 40.39 -2.61 6.79
N LYS A 63 39.51 -1.86 7.49
CA LYS A 63 38.30 -1.23 6.93
C LYS A 63 37.35 -2.22 6.22
N LEU A 64 37.33 -3.47 6.67
CA LEU A 64 36.45 -4.52 6.16
C LEU A 64 35.06 -4.42 6.83
N SER A 65 34.02 -4.89 6.12
CA SER A 65 32.65 -4.86 6.63
C SER A 65 32.49 -5.72 7.89
N LEU A 66 31.85 -5.18 8.91
CA LEU A 66 31.46 -5.93 10.13
C LEU A 66 30.36 -6.97 9.88
N GLU A 67 29.80 -7.02 8.66
CA GLU A 67 28.94 -8.13 8.25
C GLU A 67 29.70 -9.45 8.13
N LEU A 68 30.99 -9.42 7.75
CA LEU A 68 31.83 -10.61 7.65
C LEU A 68 31.95 -11.36 9.00
N PRO A 69 32.41 -10.73 10.10
CA PRO A 69 32.41 -11.39 11.41
C PRO A 69 31.02 -11.72 11.92
N SER A 70 29.97 -10.97 11.54
CA SER A 70 28.60 -11.31 11.90
C SER A 70 28.14 -12.62 11.24
N LYS A 71 28.38 -12.77 9.94
CA LYS A 71 28.02 -13.97 9.17
C LYS A 71 28.81 -15.19 9.61
N LEU A 72 30.11 -15.04 9.84
CA LEU A 72 30.94 -16.13 10.35
C LEU A 72 30.48 -16.59 11.74
N LYS A 73 30.15 -15.66 12.65
CA LYS A 73 29.61 -15.99 13.97
C LYS A 73 28.34 -16.84 13.84
N SER A 74 27.38 -16.39 13.02
CA SER A 74 26.13 -17.14 12.81
C SER A 74 26.41 -18.53 12.25
N ALA A 75 27.30 -18.66 11.27
CA ALA A 75 27.66 -19.96 10.70
C ALA A 75 28.33 -20.91 11.71
N ILE A 76 29.17 -20.40 12.60
CA ILE A 76 29.79 -21.19 13.69
C ILE A 76 28.76 -21.67 14.69
N VAL A 77 27.83 -20.79 15.09
CA VAL A 77 26.75 -21.14 16.02
C VAL A 77 25.79 -22.16 15.40
N ASP A 78 25.36 -21.95 14.14
CA ASP A 78 24.51 -22.88 13.40
C ASP A 78 25.18 -24.27 13.28
N PHE A 79 26.48 -24.30 12.96
CA PHE A 79 27.23 -25.56 12.86
C PHE A 79 27.32 -26.29 14.21
N ALA A 80 27.62 -25.57 15.30
CA ALA A 80 27.68 -26.15 16.63
C ALA A 80 26.33 -26.73 17.06
N GLN A 81 25.24 -26.00 16.80
CA GLN A 81 23.86 -26.43 17.12
C GLN A 81 23.43 -27.66 16.31
N ASN A 82 23.77 -27.70 15.01
CA ASN A 82 23.30 -28.76 14.11
C ASN A 82 24.13 -30.04 14.18
N THR A 83 25.43 -29.94 14.50
CA THR A 83 26.34 -31.10 14.45
C THR A 83 26.72 -31.63 15.82
N MET A 84 26.62 -30.80 16.88
CA MET A 84 27.06 -31.13 18.25
C MET A 84 28.54 -31.55 18.34
N LEU A 85 29.34 -31.34 17.28
CA LEU A 85 30.76 -31.72 17.22
C LEU A 85 31.66 -30.75 18.00
N ILE A 86 31.16 -29.54 18.27
CA ILE A 86 31.82 -28.54 19.11
C ILE A 86 30.79 -27.96 20.10
N PRO A 87 31.21 -27.57 21.31
CA PRO A 87 30.35 -26.82 22.21
C PRO A 87 29.95 -25.48 21.58
N ILE A 88 28.71 -25.03 21.82
CA ILE A 88 28.21 -23.76 21.29
C ILE A 88 29.08 -22.61 21.82
N PRO A 89 29.81 -21.89 20.95
CA PRO A 89 30.80 -20.92 21.42
C PRO A 89 30.14 -19.61 21.85
N LEU A 90 30.55 -19.09 23.01
CA LEU A 90 30.14 -17.78 23.53
C LEU A 90 30.89 -16.63 22.84
N LEU A 91 30.56 -16.38 21.57
CA LEU A 91 31.21 -15.35 20.76
C LEU A 91 30.64 -13.94 21.04
N PRO A 92 31.47 -12.88 21.02
CA PRO A 92 31.06 -11.50 21.34
C PRO A 92 29.97 -10.99 20.38
N ASN A 93 29.20 -10.00 20.84
CA ASN A 93 28.22 -9.34 19.99
C ASN A 93 28.91 -8.37 19.02
N VAL A 94 28.92 -8.72 17.72
CA VAL A 94 29.57 -7.92 16.65
C VAL A 94 28.95 -6.52 16.54
N THR A 95 27.66 -6.36 16.84
CA THR A 95 26.97 -5.06 16.80
C THR A 95 27.50 -4.05 17.83
N ALA A 96 28.10 -4.51 18.93
CA ALA A 96 28.72 -3.64 19.92
C ALA A 96 29.95 -2.89 19.39
N PHE A 97 30.50 -3.35 18.25
CA PHE A 97 31.69 -2.80 17.61
C PHE A 97 31.37 -1.93 16.38
N LYS A 98 30.09 -1.81 16.00
CA LYS A 98 29.67 -0.84 14.97
C LYS A 98 29.81 0.57 15.52
N THR A 99 30.27 1.52 14.70
CA THR A 99 30.15 2.94 15.03
C THR A 99 28.69 3.24 15.36
N LYS A 100 28.43 3.87 16.52
CA LYS A 100 27.07 4.22 16.94
C LYS A 100 26.41 4.99 15.79
N SER A 101 25.31 4.46 15.26
CA SER A 101 24.54 5.15 14.23
C SER A 101 24.14 6.52 14.75
N LYS A 102 24.06 7.51 13.85
CA LYS A 102 23.47 8.80 14.19
C LYS A 102 22.08 8.53 14.79
N PRO A 103 21.73 9.17 15.92
CA PRO A 103 20.39 9.05 16.48
C PRO A 103 19.34 9.42 15.45
N THR A 104 18.26 8.66 15.41
CA THR A 104 17.11 8.98 14.56
C THR A 104 16.38 10.19 15.14
N GLU A 105 16.37 11.30 14.41
CA GLU A 105 15.66 12.52 14.83
C GLU A 105 14.14 12.41 14.54
N PRO A 106 13.26 13.06 15.32
CA PRO A 106 11.83 13.14 15.01
C PRO A 106 11.61 13.92 13.70
N LEU A 107 10.43 13.74 13.10
CA LEU A 107 9.96 14.60 12.00
C LEU A 107 9.82 16.04 12.49
N ASP A 108 10.11 17.01 11.62
CA ASP A 108 9.78 18.40 11.93
C ASP A 108 8.26 18.63 12.06
N GLU A 109 7.87 19.71 12.72
CA GLU A 109 6.46 19.98 13.05
C GLU A 109 5.60 20.18 11.81
N THR A 110 6.12 20.83 10.78
CA THR A 110 5.43 21.08 9.51
C THR A 110 5.16 19.75 8.79
N CYS A 111 6.20 18.93 8.61
CA CYS A 111 6.09 17.62 7.99
C CYS A 111 5.12 16.71 8.74
N TYR A 112 5.15 16.74 10.08
CA TYR A 112 4.23 15.95 10.90
C TYR A 112 2.77 16.41 10.72
N ASN A 113 2.52 17.71 10.67
CA ASN A 113 1.18 18.26 10.45
C ASN A 113 0.66 17.95 9.04
N ASP A 114 1.49 18.10 8.02
CA ASP A 114 1.16 17.74 6.63
C ASP A 114 0.81 16.26 6.52
N LEU A 115 1.59 15.39 7.16
CA LEU A 115 1.32 13.96 7.22
C LEU A 115 -0.02 13.66 7.90
N ILE A 116 -0.31 14.27 9.05
CA ILE A 116 -1.61 14.08 9.73
C ILE A 116 -2.76 14.54 8.85
N ASN A 117 -2.63 15.69 8.20
CA ASN A 117 -3.70 16.24 7.35
C ASN A 117 -3.95 15.33 6.14
N ALA A 118 -2.89 14.86 5.49
CA ALA A 118 -2.98 13.88 4.40
C ALA A 118 -3.63 12.57 4.86
N LEU A 119 -3.25 12.06 6.03
CA LEU A 119 -3.85 10.84 6.58
C LEU A 119 -5.32 11.03 6.93
N LYS A 120 -5.70 12.16 7.54
CA LYS A 120 -7.11 12.46 7.83
C LYS A 120 -7.94 12.55 6.56
N LEU A 121 -7.41 13.20 5.52
CA LEU A 121 -8.04 13.26 4.20
C LEU A 121 -8.29 11.86 3.63
N GLU A 122 -7.27 11.00 3.63
CA GLU A 122 -7.40 9.63 3.12
C GLU A 122 -8.33 8.77 3.98
N ILE A 123 -8.27 8.87 5.31
CA ILE A 123 -9.22 8.15 6.19
C ILE A 123 -10.66 8.60 5.92
N ASN A 124 -10.91 9.90 5.74
CA ASN A 124 -12.25 10.40 5.39
C ASN A 124 -12.73 9.83 4.06
N ARG A 125 -11.87 9.83 3.03
CA ARG A 125 -12.14 9.19 1.74
C ARG A 125 -12.45 7.69 1.89
N LEU A 126 -11.76 6.99 2.80
CA LEU A 126 -12.04 5.56 3.05
C LEU A 126 -13.42 5.35 3.68
N TYR A 127 -13.88 6.23 4.58
CA TYR A 127 -15.25 6.16 5.08
C TYR A 127 -16.29 6.37 3.96
N GLU A 128 -16.05 7.31 3.06
CA GLU A 128 -16.91 7.51 1.87
C GLU A 128 -16.88 6.30 0.95
N LYS A 129 -15.70 5.68 0.78
CA LYS A 129 -15.54 4.45 0.02
C LYS A 129 -16.36 3.30 0.59
N VAL A 130 -16.44 3.14 1.91
CA VAL A 130 -17.31 2.11 2.52
C VAL A 130 -18.77 2.29 2.09
N ASN A 131 -19.29 3.52 2.15
CA ASN A 131 -20.65 3.82 1.69
C ASN A 131 -20.82 3.55 0.18
N PHE A 132 -19.79 3.84 -0.61
CA PHE A 132 -19.79 3.56 -2.05
C PHE A 132 -19.77 2.07 -2.36
N ILE A 133 -19.02 1.25 -1.60
CA ILE A 133 -19.05 -0.22 -1.71
C ILE A 133 -20.46 -0.76 -1.47
N GLU A 134 -21.16 -0.25 -0.46
CA GLU A 134 -22.56 -0.61 -0.19
C GLU A 134 -23.47 -0.24 -1.36
N LYS A 135 -23.32 0.97 -1.94
CA LYS A 135 -24.04 1.41 -3.14
C LYS A 135 -23.78 0.46 -4.33
N VAL A 136 -22.51 0.10 -4.58
CA VAL A 136 -22.15 -0.83 -5.66
C VAL A 136 -22.85 -2.18 -5.48
N ASN A 137 -22.92 -2.69 -4.26
CA ASN A 137 -23.55 -3.99 -4.00
C ASN A 137 -25.07 -3.97 -4.28
N GLN A 138 -25.73 -2.81 -4.18
CA GLN A 138 -27.19 -2.63 -4.33
C GLN A 138 -27.65 -2.31 -5.76
N VAL A 139 -26.77 -1.81 -6.63
CA VAL A 139 -27.15 -1.48 -8.02
C VAL A 139 -27.14 -2.71 -8.92
N GLU A 140 -27.82 -2.62 -10.06
CA GLU A 140 -27.82 -3.66 -11.10
C GLU A 140 -26.63 -3.49 -12.07
N PRO A 141 -26.00 -4.60 -12.51
CA PRO A 141 -24.94 -4.55 -13.50
C PRO A 141 -25.46 -4.08 -14.87
N TYR A 142 -24.55 -3.64 -15.74
CA TYR A 142 -24.84 -3.42 -17.16
C TYR A 142 -24.81 -4.74 -17.91
N THR A 143 -25.75 -4.90 -18.83
CA THR A 143 -25.63 -5.89 -19.90
C THR A 143 -24.84 -5.32 -21.08
N LEU A 144 -24.23 -6.19 -21.90
CA LEU A 144 -23.54 -5.74 -23.12
C LEU A 144 -24.50 -5.02 -24.08
N SER A 145 -25.73 -5.53 -24.20
CA SER A 145 -26.78 -4.95 -25.04
C SER A 145 -27.18 -3.55 -24.58
N GLU A 146 -27.40 -3.34 -23.28
CA GLU A 146 -27.67 -2.00 -22.72
C GLU A 146 -26.54 -1.03 -23.02
N ALA A 147 -25.29 -1.42 -22.74
CA ALA A 147 -24.15 -0.57 -23.03
C ALA A 147 -24.05 -0.24 -24.53
N HIS A 148 -24.32 -1.20 -25.42
CA HIS A 148 -24.37 -0.94 -26.84
C HIS A 148 -25.48 0.02 -27.27
N LEU A 149 -26.65 -0.02 -26.62
CA LEU A 149 -27.72 0.94 -26.82
C LEU A 149 -27.32 2.33 -26.34
N ASP A 150 -26.67 2.47 -25.18
CA ASP A 150 -26.17 3.77 -24.71
C ASP A 150 -25.10 4.35 -25.65
N ILE A 151 -24.18 3.50 -26.11
CA ILE A 151 -23.04 3.91 -26.93
C ILE A 151 -23.46 4.19 -28.38
N THR A 152 -24.27 3.33 -28.96
CA THR A 152 -24.75 3.42 -30.35
C THR A 152 -26.23 3.11 -30.38
N PRO A 153 -27.07 4.05 -29.92
CA PRO A 153 -28.50 3.82 -29.94
C PRO A 153 -28.98 3.73 -31.40
N PRO A 154 -30.07 3.00 -31.66
CA PRO A 154 -30.55 2.76 -33.02
C PRO A 154 -30.85 4.08 -33.74
N MET A 155 -30.63 4.11 -35.06
CA MET A 155 -31.07 5.26 -35.86
C MET A 155 -32.58 5.15 -36.08
N THR A 156 -33.35 6.10 -35.57
CA THR A 156 -34.78 6.23 -35.85
C THR A 156 -35.00 7.16 -37.03
N LYS A 157 -36.22 7.17 -37.58
CA LYS A 157 -36.64 8.15 -38.61
C LYS A 157 -36.43 9.59 -38.14
N GLU A 158 -36.81 9.88 -36.90
CA GLU A 158 -36.56 11.16 -36.21
C GLU A 158 -35.08 11.57 -36.21
N ARG A 159 -34.17 10.64 -35.90
CA ARG A 159 -32.72 10.93 -35.88
C ARG A 159 -32.12 11.14 -37.26
N VAL A 160 -32.62 10.42 -38.27
CA VAL A 160 -32.21 10.63 -39.66
C VAL A 160 -32.69 12.02 -40.12
N PHE A 161 -33.89 12.42 -39.72
CA PHE A 161 -34.45 13.74 -40.04
C PHE A 161 -33.71 14.86 -39.32
N ALA A 162 -33.48 14.74 -38.01
CA ALA A 162 -32.67 15.67 -37.23
C ALA A 162 -31.27 15.87 -37.84
N TRP A 163 -30.62 14.78 -38.27
CA TRP A 163 -29.34 14.86 -38.98
C TRP A 163 -29.45 15.63 -40.31
N TYR A 164 -30.51 15.40 -41.09
CA TYR A 164 -30.72 16.08 -42.37
C TYR A 164 -31.06 17.57 -42.18
N GLU A 165 -31.88 17.91 -41.20
CA GLU A 165 -32.19 19.30 -40.81
C GLU A 165 -30.94 20.07 -40.42
N MET A 166 -30.06 19.48 -39.62
CA MET A 166 -28.79 20.11 -39.27
C MET A 166 -27.86 20.33 -40.49
N ILE A 167 -27.97 19.49 -41.54
CA ILE A 167 -27.27 19.73 -42.81
C ILE A 167 -27.90 20.92 -43.55
N LEU A 168 -29.23 20.98 -43.64
CA LEU A 168 -29.95 22.09 -44.28
C LEU A 168 -29.65 23.43 -43.59
N ASN A 169 -29.58 23.43 -42.27
CA ASN A 169 -29.26 24.59 -41.44
C ASN A 169 -27.77 24.95 -41.42
N LYS A 170 -26.92 24.23 -42.18
CA LYS A 170 -25.46 24.40 -42.26
C LYS A 170 -24.72 24.23 -40.93
N GLU A 171 -25.34 23.55 -39.96
CA GLU A 171 -24.72 23.21 -38.68
C GLU A 171 -23.77 22.01 -38.83
N ILE A 172 -24.07 21.12 -39.78
CA ILE A 172 -23.19 20.03 -40.19
C ILE A 172 -22.55 20.38 -41.53
N ILE A 173 -21.21 20.43 -41.55
CA ILE A 173 -20.41 20.84 -42.73
C ILE A 173 -20.51 19.81 -43.86
N SER A 174 -20.76 18.54 -43.55
CA SER A 174 -20.87 17.48 -44.55
C SER A 174 -22.18 17.60 -45.34
N LYS A 175 -22.09 17.67 -46.68
CA LYS A 175 -23.26 17.65 -47.55
C LYS A 175 -23.99 16.30 -47.49
N LEU A 176 -25.29 16.30 -47.80
CA LEU A 176 -26.00 15.07 -48.16
C LEU A 176 -25.36 14.52 -49.44
N THR A 177 -24.81 13.31 -49.37
CA THR A 177 -24.14 12.66 -50.51
C THR A 177 -24.62 11.22 -50.63
N VAL A 178 -24.38 10.65 -51.82
CA VAL A 178 -24.57 9.23 -52.11
C VAL A 178 -23.73 8.30 -51.23
N GLN A 179 -22.75 8.82 -50.48
CA GLN A 179 -21.96 8.05 -49.52
C GLN A 179 -22.46 8.21 -48.09
N SER A 180 -22.96 9.39 -47.69
CA SER A 180 -23.35 9.66 -46.30
C SER A 180 -24.72 9.11 -45.92
N LEU A 181 -25.70 9.16 -46.83
CA LEU A 181 -27.06 8.69 -46.57
C LEU A 181 -27.13 7.15 -46.35
N PRO A 182 -26.51 6.30 -47.20
CA PRO A 182 -26.54 4.85 -46.97
C PRO A 182 -25.95 4.41 -45.63
N ILE A 183 -24.93 5.11 -45.13
CA ILE A 183 -24.31 4.82 -43.83
C ILE A 183 -25.30 5.02 -42.68
N LYS A 184 -26.19 6.02 -42.79
CA LYS A 184 -27.24 6.31 -41.80
C LYS A 184 -28.41 5.34 -41.92
N LEU A 185 -28.86 5.07 -43.16
CA LEU A 185 -29.98 4.16 -43.44
C LEU A 185 -29.67 2.72 -43.04
N LYS A 186 -28.43 2.24 -43.24
CA LYS A 186 -28.01 0.87 -42.85
C LYS A 186 -28.19 0.58 -41.36
N LYS A 187 -28.21 1.61 -40.52
CA LYS A 187 -28.38 1.51 -39.07
C LYS A 187 -29.78 1.90 -38.61
N CYS A 188 -30.66 2.21 -39.54
CA CYS A 188 -32.00 2.69 -39.26
C CYS A 188 -32.95 1.52 -38.98
N ILE A 189 -33.83 1.69 -37.99
CA ILE A 189 -34.85 0.69 -37.66
C ILE A 189 -36.18 0.92 -38.37
N ASP A 190 -36.32 2.04 -39.08
CA ASP A 190 -37.54 2.39 -39.82
C ASP A 190 -37.60 1.60 -41.14
N PRO A 191 -38.64 0.77 -41.38
CA PRO A 191 -38.71 -0.10 -42.56
C PRO A 191 -38.73 0.68 -43.88
N GLU A 192 -39.45 1.79 -43.95
CA GLU A 192 -39.59 2.62 -45.16
C GLU A 192 -38.25 3.26 -45.54
N LEU A 193 -37.51 3.77 -44.55
CA LEU A 193 -36.17 4.29 -44.75
C LEU A 193 -35.14 3.19 -45.08
N LEU A 194 -35.31 1.99 -44.54
CA LEU A 194 -34.42 0.86 -44.84
C LEU A 194 -34.60 0.36 -46.28
N GLU A 195 -35.84 0.33 -46.79
CA GLU A 195 -36.16 -0.09 -48.17
C GLU A 195 -35.50 0.80 -49.23
N LEU A 196 -35.22 2.07 -48.90
CA LEU A 196 -34.49 2.98 -49.78
C LEU A 196 -33.10 2.44 -50.15
N MET A 197 -32.49 1.60 -49.31
CA MET A 197 -31.19 0.99 -49.61
C MET A 197 -31.20 0.07 -50.83
N ASN A 198 -32.36 -0.43 -51.25
CA ASN A 198 -32.50 -1.30 -52.42
C ASN A 198 -32.61 -0.51 -53.74
N GLN A 199 -32.59 0.83 -53.68
CA GLN A 199 -32.76 1.71 -54.84
C GLN A 199 -31.40 2.20 -55.37
N PRO A 200 -31.29 2.54 -56.66
CA PRO A 200 -30.11 3.21 -57.21
C PRO A 200 -29.80 4.52 -56.46
N ASN A 201 -28.51 4.82 -56.26
CA ASN A 201 -28.05 5.97 -55.48
C ASN A 201 -28.66 7.33 -55.89
N SER A 202 -28.88 7.56 -57.19
CA SER A 202 -29.52 8.77 -57.70
C SER A 202 -30.99 8.88 -57.26
N ILE A 203 -31.72 7.77 -57.28
CA ILE A 203 -33.14 7.68 -56.94
C ILE A 203 -33.35 7.69 -55.42
N MET A 204 -32.42 7.11 -54.67
CA MET A 204 -32.45 7.01 -53.20
C MET A 204 -32.52 8.39 -52.53
N ILE A 205 -31.70 9.34 -52.99
CA ILE A 205 -31.64 10.70 -52.43
C ILE A 205 -32.97 11.43 -52.66
N ASP A 206 -33.51 11.35 -53.87
CA ASP A 206 -34.74 12.06 -54.22
C ASP A 206 -35.94 11.46 -53.48
N LYS A 207 -36.01 10.13 -53.35
CA LYS A 207 -37.03 9.45 -52.53
C LYS A 207 -36.90 9.78 -51.04
N PHE A 208 -35.68 9.85 -50.51
CA PHE A 208 -35.45 10.27 -49.13
C PHE A 208 -35.95 11.69 -48.89
N LYS A 209 -35.64 12.64 -49.79
CA LYS A 209 -36.14 14.02 -49.70
C LYS A 209 -37.66 14.08 -49.76
N ALA A 210 -38.29 13.28 -50.62
CA ALA A 210 -39.75 13.22 -50.70
C ALA A 210 -40.38 12.70 -49.38
N ILE A 211 -39.79 11.67 -48.76
CA ILE A 211 -40.23 11.17 -47.45
C ILE A 211 -40.04 12.22 -46.36
N TYR A 212 -38.90 12.93 -46.36
CA TYR A 212 -38.64 14.02 -45.44
C TYR A 212 -39.67 15.16 -45.59
N GLU A 213 -39.90 15.66 -46.81
CA GLU A 213 -40.86 16.75 -47.03
C GLU A 213 -42.30 16.36 -46.67
N ARG A 214 -42.67 15.09 -46.88
CA ARG A 214 -43.98 14.55 -46.49
C ARG A 214 -44.17 14.51 -44.98
N ASP A 215 -43.13 14.11 -44.23
CA ASP A 215 -43.26 13.73 -42.82
C ASP A 215 -42.64 14.74 -41.83
N LYS A 216 -41.90 15.76 -42.31
CA LYS A 216 -41.18 16.73 -41.45
C LYS A 216 -42.08 17.47 -40.46
N GLU A 217 -43.35 17.71 -40.81
CA GLU A 217 -44.29 18.41 -39.92
C GLU A 217 -44.90 17.49 -38.85
N LEU A 218 -44.79 16.16 -39.05
CA LEU A 218 -45.33 15.13 -38.16
C LEU A 218 -44.31 14.63 -37.14
N ILE A 219 -43.03 14.94 -37.32
CA ILE A 219 -41.92 14.44 -36.51
C ILE A 219 -41.21 15.62 -35.85
N ASP A 220 -41.29 15.70 -34.52
CA ASP A 220 -40.53 16.69 -33.74
C ASP A 220 -39.07 16.24 -33.61
N THR A 221 -38.16 16.93 -34.28
CA THR A 221 -36.72 16.67 -34.28
C THR A 221 -35.96 17.52 -33.24
N SER A 222 -36.64 18.42 -32.53
CA SER A 222 -36.00 19.45 -31.69
C SER A 222 -35.13 18.86 -30.57
N LYS A 223 -35.58 17.77 -29.95
CA LYS A 223 -34.88 17.07 -28.88
C LYS A 223 -33.59 16.40 -29.37
N GLU A 224 -33.66 15.69 -30.50
CA GLU A 224 -32.50 15.02 -31.10
C GLU A 224 -31.48 16.03 -31.64
N ILE A 225 -31.94 17.12 -32.25
CA ILE A 225 -31.06 18.23 -32.67
C ILE A 225 -30.35 18.82 -31.44
N GLN A 226 -31.05 19.03 -30.32
CA GLN A 226 -30.42 19.53 -29.10
C GLN A 226 -29.36 18.56 -28.54
N GLN A 227 -29.60 17.25 -28.59
CA GLN A 227 -28.62 16.23 -28.18
C GLN A 227 -27.38 16.25 -29.08
N LEU A 228 -27.58 16.31 -30.40
CA LEU A 228 -26.49 16.39 -31.38
C LEU A 228 -25.66 17.67 -31.21
N ARG A 229 -26.30 18.82 -30.95
CA ARG A 229 -25.63 20.12 -30.71
C ARG A 229 -24.79 20.15 -29.43
N LYS A 230 -25.27 19.53 -28.34
CA LYS A 230 -24.59 19.55 -27.02
C LYS A 230 -23.27 18.77 -26.98
N GLN A 231 -22.84 18.16 -28.09
CA GLN A 231 -21.74 17.18 -28.10
C GLN A 231 -21.92 16.06 -27.04
N GLN A 232 -23.16 15.80 -26.63
CA GLN A 232 -23.55 14.52 -26.04
C GLN A 232 -23.56 13.49 -27.17
N GLY A 233 -22.41 13.32 -27.80
CA GLY A 233 -22.26 12.52 -28.99
C GLY A 233 -22.52 11.08 -28.65
N PHE A 234 -23.20 10.36 -29.52
CA PHE A 234 -23.16 8.91 -29.46
C PHE A 234 -21.72 8.42 -29.72
N GLY A 235 -21.35 7.29 -29.15
CA GLY A 235 -20.06 6.65 -29.33
C GLY A 235 -19.32 6.43 -28.02
N LEU A 236 -18.37 5.47 -28.06
CA LEU A 236 -17.75 4.96 -26.84
C LEU A 236 -17.07 6.06 -26.02
N ARG A 237 -16.48 7.06 -26.68
CA ARG A 237 -15.78 8.17 -26.03
C ARG A 237 -16.67 9.05 -25.16
N HIS A 238 -17.97 9.10 -25.44
CA HIS A 238 -18.93 9.94 -24.72
C HIS A 238 -19.84 9.12 -23.80
N TRP A 239 -19.65 7.80 -23.75
CA TRP A 239 -20.39 6.96 -22.83
C TRP A 239 -20.01 7.29 -21.39
N ASN A 240 -20.93 7.94 -20.68
CA ASN A 240 -20.82 8.34 -19.29
C ASN A 240 -21.63 7.37 -18.43
N PHE A 241 -21.10 6.16 -18.29
CA PHE A 241 -21.75 5.10 -17.52
C PHE A 241 -21.75 5.45 -16.02
N ASP A 242 -22.74 4.95 -15.28
CA ASP A 242 -22.74 5.09 -13.82
C ASP A 242 -21.59 4.25 -13.24
N VAL A 243 -20.70 4.89 -12.49
CA VAL A 243 -19.47 4.27 -11.95
C VAL A 243 -19.80 3.07 -11.05
N ALA A 244 -20.86 3.16 -10.24
CA ALA A 244 -21.24 2.09 -9.33
C ALA A 244 -21.77 0.87 -10.11
N ARG A 245 -22.64 1.10 -11.11
CA ARG A 245 -23.10 0.04 -12.03
C ARG A 245 -21.93 -0.55 -12.80
N GLY A 246 -20.98 0.26 -13.26
CA GLY A 246 -19.76 -0.21 -13.93
C GLY A 246 -18.95 -1.19 -13.07
N LEU A 247 -18.72 -0.87 -11.79
CA LEU A 247 -18.02 -1.77 -10.86
C LEU A 247 -18.83 -3.01 -10.52
N LYS A 248 -20.15 -2.86 -10.29
CA LYS A 248 -21.05 -3.99 -10.10
C LYS A 248 -21.01 -4.94 -11.30
N THR A 249 -20.89 -4.41 -12.51
CA THR A 249 -20.76 -5.19 -13.74
C THR A 249 -19.49 -6.04 -13.72
N LEU A 250 -18.35 -5.50 -13.28
CA LEU A 250 -17.13 -6.28 -13.14
C LEU A 250 -17.31 -7.43 -12.14
N ILE A 251 -17.85 -7.12 -10.97
CA ILE A 251 -18.03 -8.08 -9.86
C ILE A 251 -19.01 -9.19 -10.27
N ALA A 252 -20.15 -8.84 -10.87
CA ALA A 252 -21.16 -9.79 -11.32
C ALA A 252 -20.64 -10.73 -12.43
N ASN A 253 -19.68 -10.27 -13.23
CA ASN A 253 -19.00 -11.09 -14.24
C ASN A 253 -17.72 -11.76 -13.70
N GLY A 254 -17.48 -11.72 -12.38
CA GLY A 254 -16.36 -12.38 -11.71
C GLY A 254 -15.00 -11.68 -11.85
N TYR A 255 -14.93 -10.49 -12.45
CA TYR A 255 -13.66 -9.77 -12.63
C TYR A 255 -13.29 -8.94 -11.37
N PRO A 256 -12.02 -8.94 -10.94
CA PRO A 256 -10.91 -9.74 -11.45
C PRO A 256 -10.75 -11.10 -10.75
N MET A 257 -11.42 -11.34 -9.62
CA MET A 257 -11.02 -12.40 -8.68
C MET A 257 -11.43 -13.82 -9.07
N HIS A 258 -12.55 -14.00 -9.78
CA HIS A 258 -12.98 -15.30 -10.28
C HIS A 258 -12.42 -15.64 -11.67
N LYS A 259 -11.69 -14.71 -12.30
CA LYS A 259 -11.01 -14.92 -13.59
C LYS A 259 -9.61 -15.46 -13.37
N THR A 260 -9.16 -16.38 -14.21
CA THR A 260 -7.77 -16.87 -14.11
C THR A 260 -6.79 -15.79 -14.58
N LEU A 261 -5.54 -15.84 -14.10
CA LEU A 261 -4.50 -14.90 -14.57
C LEU A 261 -4.25 -15.04 -16.08
N ASP A 262 -4.34 -16.26 -16.62
CA ASP A 262 -4.19 -16.52 -18.06
C ASP A 262 -5.35 -15.91 -18.85
N GLU A 263 -6.59 -16.06 -18.39
CA GLU A 263 -7.75 -15.40 -19.01
C GLU A 263 -7.61 -13.87 -18.97
N ILE A 264 -7.15 -13.30 -17.86
CA ILE A 264 -6.88 -11.87 -17.75
C ILE A 264 -5.81 -11.43 -18.75
N ASN A 265 -4.72 -12.20 -18.87
CA ASN A 265 -3.62 -11.88 -19.79
C ASN A 265 -4.06 -11.92 -21.25
N VAL A 266 -4.84 -12.91 -21.64
CA VAL A 266 -5.24 -13.11 -23.04
C VAL A 266 -6.40 -12.20 -23.42
N LYS A 267 -7.48 -12.20 -22.63
CA LYS A 267 -8.75 -11.57 -22.99
C LYS A 267 -8.88 -10.12 -22.51
N TYR A 268 -8.30 -9.82 -21.35
CA TYR A 268 -8.50 -8.54 -20.67
C TYR A 268 -7.24 -7.68 -20.60
N ALA A 269 -6.16 -8.00 -21.32
CA ALA A 269 -4.99 -7.12 -21.39
C ALA A 269 -5.30 -5.82 -22.14
N ALA A 270 -4.57 -4.75 -21.81
CA ALA A 270 -4.71 -3.44 -22.46
C ALA A 270 -4.55 -3.53 -23.99
N ASP A 271 -3.67 -4.43 -24.45
CA ASP A 271 -3.36 -4.63 -25.86
C ASP A 271 -4.44 -5.43 -26.59
N SER A 272 -5.17 -6.31 -25.89
CA SER A 272 -6.24 -7.14 -26.45
C SER A 272 -7.53 -6.36 -26.72
N CYS A 273 -7.79 -5.29 -25.97
CA CYS A 273 -8.98 -4.46 -26.15
C CYS A 273 -8.69 -3.29 -27.10
N ILE A 274 -8.72 -3.52 -28.43
CA ILE A 274 -8.34 -2.50 -29.42
C ILE A 274 -9.54 -1.70 -29.92
N ASN A 275 -10.58 -2.38 -30.39
CA ASN A 275 -11.76 -1.74 -30.97
C ASN A 275 -13.07 -2.21 -30.33
N LYS A 276 -14.10 -1.36 -30.37
CA LYS A 276 -15.44 -1.70 -29.87
C LYS A 276 -16.00 -2.97 -30.52
N GLY A 277 -15.76 -3.16 -31.83
CA GLY A 277 -16.27 -4.31 -32.59
C GLY A 277 -15.61 -5.65 -32.24
N GLU A 278 -14.50 -5.61 -31.49
CA GLU A 278 -13.77 -6.79 -31.02
C GLU A 278 -14.09 -7.09 -29.54
N CYS A 279 -14.90 -6.26 -28.87
CA CYS A 279 -15.35 -6.52 -27.51
C CYS A 279 -16.45 -7.59 -27.53
N GLU A 280 -16.11 -8.80 -27.08
CA GLU A 280 -17.04 -9.93 -26.94
C GLU A 280 -17.88 -9.83 -25.67
N ASP A 281 -17.40 -9.10 -24.67
CA ASP A 281 -18.10 -8.91 -23.40
C ASP A 281 -18.03 -7.46 -22.87
N ILE A 282 -18.84 -7.21 -21.84
CA ILE A 282 -18.97 -5.89 -21.21
C ILE A 282 -17.71 -5.47 -20.43
N ILE A 283 -16.89 -6.41 -19.95
CA ILE A 283 -15.65 -6.11 -19.24
C ILE A 283 -14.64 -5.51 -20.22
N GLN A 284 -14.45 -6.13 -21.40
CA GLN A 284 -13.59 -5.60 -22.45
C GLN A 284 -14.02 -4.19 -22.89
N LEU A 285 -15.33 -3.96 -22.99
CA LEU A 285 -15.89 -2.67 -23.35
C LEU A 285 -15.60 -1.59 -22.29
N LEU A 286 -15.70 -1.92 -21.00
CA LEU A 286 -15.35 -1.02 -19.89
C LEU A 286 -13.84 -0.74 -19.85
N ILE A 287 -12.99 -1.76 -20.03
CA ILE A 287 -11.53 -1.61 -20.11
C ILE A 287 -11.17 -0.67 -21.26
N LEU A 288 -11.75 -0.87 -22.44
CA LEU A 288 -11.54 -0.04 -23.62
C LEU A 288 -11.96 1.42 -23.34
N ARG A 289 -13.13 1.61 -22.72
CA ARG A 289 -13.68 2.94 -22.38
C ARG A 289 -12.77 3.72 -21.43
N ILE A 290 -12.25 3.07 -20.40
CA ILE A 290 -11.46 3.71 -19.34
C ILE A 290 -10.00 3.89 -19.78
N SER A 291 -9.40 2.87 -20.41
CA SER A 291 -7.95 2.83 -20.65
C SER A 291 -7.53 3.56 -21.93
N ARG A 292 -8.39 3.60 -22.97
CA ARG A 292 -8.03 4.16 -24.29
C ARG A 292 -8.68 5.51 -24.60
N ALA A 293 -9.51 6.05 -23.73
CA ALA A 293 -10.07 7.38 -23.93
C ALA A 293 -8.98 8.46 -23.84
N GLN A 294 -8.93 9.35 -24.83
CA GLN A 294 -8.07 10.54 -24.80
C GLN A 294 -8.42 11.40 -23.59
N SER A 295 -7.48 12.19 -23.06
CA SER A 295 -7.65 13.03 -21.86
C SER A 295 -8.94 13.84 -21.85
N LYS A 296 -9.29 14.50 -22.97
CA LYS A 296 -10.52 15.29 -23.13
C LYS A 296 -11.83 14.49 -23.08
N PHE A 297 -11.76 13.16 -23.21
CA PHE A 297 -12.89 12.23 -23.20
C PHE A 297 -12.79 11.22 -22.05
N LYS A 298 -11.86 11.41 -21.12
CA LYS A 298 -11.80 10.59 -19.91
C LYS A 298 -13.10 10.75 -19.12
N HIS A 299 -13.47 9.68 -18.44
CA HIS A 299 -14.62 9.75 -17.55
C HIS A 299 -14.29 10.74 -16.42
N PRO A 300 -15.22 11.64 -16.04
CA PRO A 300 -14.93 12.73 -15.10
C PRO A 300 -14.35 12.28 -13.76
N GLU A 301 -14.80 11.12 -13.28
CA GLU A 301 -14.43 10.57 -11.96
C GLU A 301 -13.31 9.51 -12.01
N ILE A 302 -12.87 9.07 -13.20
CA ILE A 302 -11.98 7.91 -13.34
C ILE A 302 -10.72 8.29 -14.12
N ASP A 303 -9.59 8.31 -13.41
CA ASP A 303 -8.29 8.62 -14.00
C ASP A 303 -7.74 7.48 -14.87
N ASN A 304 -7.81 6.25 -14.37
CA ASN A 304 -7.27 5.05 -14.99
C ASN A 304 -7.92 3.79 -14.42
N TRP A 305 -7.54 2.63 -14.95
CA TRP A 305 -8.13 1.34 -14.56
C TRP A 305 -7.86 0.97 -13.09
N ASP A 306 -6.66 1.23 -12.57
CA ASP A 306 -6.34 1.00 -11.15
C ASP A 306 -7.17 1.90 -10.23
N ALA A 307 -7.40 3.16 -10.62
CA ALA A 307 -8.25 4.09 -9.90
C ALA A 307 -9.70 3.60 -9.87
N PHE A 308 -10.22 3.12 -11.00
CA PHE A 308 -11.56 2.55 -11.09
C PHE A 308 -11.74 1.35 -10.15
N LEU A 309 -10.86 0.35 -10.24
CA LEU A 309 -10.88 -0.81 -9.35
C LEU A 309 -10.69 -0.41 -7.88
N GLY A 310 -9.83 0.60 -7.64
CA GLY A 310 -9.55 1.18 -6.33
C GLY A 310 -10.73 1.92 -5.70
N MET A 311 -11.82 2.18 -6.42
CA MET A 311 -13.06 2.70 -5.82
C MET A 311 -13.82 1.59 -5.07
N TYR A 312 -13.68 0.32 -5.45
CA TYR A 312 -14.32 -0.81 -4.78
C TYR A 312 -13.33 -1.63 -3.93
N PHE A 313 -12.26 -2.13 -4.54
CA PHE A 313 -11.26 -2.95 -3.87
C PHE A 313 -10.20 -2.08 -3.16
N PRO A 314 -9.65 -2.51 -2.01
CA PRO A 314 -8.62 -1.76 -1.30
C PRO A 314 -7.37 -1.57 -2.15
N SER A 315 -6.91 -0.32 -2.28
CA SER A 315 -5.67 0.02 -3.01
C SER A 315 -4.44 -0.05 -2.10
N MET A 316 -3.24 -0.07 -2.68
CA MET A 316 -2.00 0.04 -1.88
C MET A 316 -1.96 1.33 -1.04
N ILE A 317 -2.53 2.43 -1.54
CA ILE A 317 -2.58 3.71 -0.82
C ILE A 317 -3.56 3.63 0.35
N ASP A 318 -4.68 2.93 0.20
CA ASP A 318 -5.66 2.72 1.26
C ASP A 318 -5.02 2.01 2.45
N ALA A 319 -4.33 0.89 2.16
CA ALA A 319 -3.67 0.11 3.19
C ALA A 319 -2.48 0.87 3.82
N ALA A 320 -1.75 1.68 3.05
CA ALA A 320 -0.72 2.58 3.59
C ALA A 320 -1.31 3.62 4.55
N ALA A 321 -2.45 4.24 4.19
CA ALA A 321 -3.11 5.24 5.02
C ALA A 321 -3.58 4.63 6.36
N ILE A 322 -4.18 3.43 6.33
CA ILE A 322 -4.57 2.69 7.54
C ILE A 322 -3.34 2.40 8.41
N TYR A 323 -2.28 1.83 7.83
CA TYR A 323 -1.05 1.52 8.56
C TYR A 323 -0.43 2.77 9.19
N LEU A 324 -0.26 3.84 8.42
CA LEU A 324 0.37 5.07 8.88
C LEU A 324 -0.47 5.78 9.95
N MET A 325 -1.80 5.76 9.81
CA MET A 325 -2.70 6.29 10.84
C MET A 325 -2.57 5.50 12.15
N LEU A 326 -2.57 4.16 12.08
CA LEU A 326 -2.34 3.32 13.27
C LEU A 326 -0.97 3.60 13.89
N ALA A 327 0.08 3.77 13.08
CA ALA A 327 1.42 4.10 13.56
C ALA A 327 1.46 5.45 14.30
N ILE A 328 0.75 6.47 13.80
CA ILE A 328 0.66 7.79 14.44
C ILE A 328 -0.25 7.76 15.67
N GLN A 329 -1.28 6.92 15.73
CA GLN A 329 -2.12 6.88 16.93
C GLN A 329 -1.44 6.13 18.08
N THR A 330 -0.77 5.02 17.77
CA THR A 330 -0.18 4.10 18.76
C THR A 330 1.29 4.38 19.08
N GLY A 331 2.05 4.93 18.14
CA GLY A 331 3.52 4.94 18.22
C GLY A 331 4.14 3.54 18.16
N TRP A 332 3.42 2.53 17.65
CA TRP A 332 3.91 1.17 17.51
C TRP A 332 4.84 1.04 16.30
N ASN A 333 5.66 -0.02 16.30
CA ASN A 333 6.51 -0.33 15.15
C ASN A 333 5.75 -1.17 14.11
N LYS A 334 6.37 -1.37 12.93
CA LYS A 334 5.78 -2.14 11.83
C LYS A 334 5.25 -3.50 12.25
N GLU A 335 6.08 -4.29 12.94
CA GLU A 335 5.73 -5.65 13.37
C GLU A 335 4.50 -5.65 14.29
N THR A 336 4.46 -4.80 15.32
CA THR A 336 3.31 -4.74 16.23
C THR A 336 2.02 -4.32 15.52
N ILE A 337 2.07 -3.40 14.55
CA ILE A 337 0.87 -2.99 13.80
C ILE A 337 0.38 -4.11 12.87
N LEU A 338 1.30 -4.78 12.18
CA LEU A 338 0.96 -5.86 11.25
C LEU A 338 0.63 -7.18 11.97
N SER A 339 0.78 -7.25 13.29
CA SER A 339 0.36 -8.38 14.14
C SER A 339 -0.98 -8.16 14.85
N ILE A 340 -1.69 -7.05 14.58
CA ILE A 340 -3.03 -6.83 15.14
C ILE A 340 -3.97 -7.93 14.63
N ASP A 341 -4.59 -8.68 15.54
CA ASP A 341 -5.59 -9.69 15.20
C ASP A 341 -6.94 -8.99 14.89
N PRO A 342 -7.51 -9.11 13.67
CA PRO A 342 -8.78 -8.49 13.31
C PRO A 342 -9.99 -8.93 14.15
N ASN A 343 -9.89 -10.09 14.80
CA ASN A 343 -10.96 -10.74 15.56
C ASN A 343 -10.76 -10.61 17.07
N ASN A 344 -9.53 -10.33 17.52
CA ASN A 344 -9.20 -10.23 18.93
C ASN A 344 -8.14 -9.15 19.20
N TYR A 345 -8.56 -7.88 19.15
CA TYR A 345 -7.68 -6.73 19.39
C TYR A 345 -8.09 -5.87 20.58
N GLU A 346 -9.28 -6.07 21.17
CA GLU A 346 -9.70 -5.40 22.39
C GLU A 346 -9.21 -6.18 23.62
N HIS A 347 -8.45 -5.50 24.48
CA HIS A 347 -7.93 -6.10 25.70
C HIS A 347 -9.07 -6.33 26.69
N VAL A 348 -8.97 -7.35 27.54
CA VAL A 348 -10.00 -7.71 28.54
C VAL A 348 -10.39 -6.54 29.44
N LEU A 349 -9.42 -5.69 29.78
CA LEU A 349 -9.66 -4.47 30.58
C LEU A 349 -10.56 -3.45 29.89
N SER A 350 -10.79 -3.51 28.58
CA SER A 350 -11.72 -2.62 27.88
C SER A 350 -13.14 -2.71 28.46
N GLY A 351 -13.57 -3.89 28.90
CA GLY A 351 -14.88 -4.08 29.54
C GLY A 351 -15.02 -3.41 30.92
N THR A 352 -13.91 -2.93 31.51
CA THR A 352 -13.90 -2.23 32.81
C THR A 352 -13.87 -0.71 32.67
N LEU A 353 -13.71 -0.20 31.44
CA LEU A 353 -13.68 1.23 31.15
C LEU A 353 -15.08 1.75 30.78
N SER A 354 -15.21 3.08 30.68
CA SER A 354 -16.39 3.72 30.09
C SER A 354 -16.66 3.17 28.68
N GLU A 355 -17.93 3.08 28.27
CA GLU A 355 -18.33 2.47 26.98
C GLU A 355 -17.62 3.07 25.76
N ASN A 356 -17.26 4.35 25.82
CA ASN A 356 -16.55 5.05 24.76
C ASN A 356 -15.02 4.86 24.79
N GLN A 357 -14.46 4.21 25.80
CA GLN A 357 -13.03 3.91 25.90
C GLN A 357 -12.78 2.43 25.65
N SER A 358 -11.67 2.13 24.99
CA SER A 358 -11.18 0.77 24.76
C SER A 358 -9.67 0.75 24.90
N ILE A 359 -9.14 -0.41 25.30
CA ILE A 359 -7.71 -0.68 25.26
C ILE A 359 -7.48 -1.65 24.12
N ILE A 360 -6.74 -1.20 23.11
CA ILE A 360 -6.36 -2.03 21.97
C ILE A 360 -5.02 -2.67 22.28
N PHE A 361 -4.87 -3.96 22.01
CA PHE A 361 -3.61 -4.67 22.18
C PHE A 361 -3.14 -5.34 20.89
N SER A 362 -1.85 -5.62 20.84
CA SER A 362 -1.21 -6.42 19.80
C SER A 362 0.05 -7.09 20.37
N GLU A 363 0.44 -8.22 19.80
CA GLU A 363 1.58 -8.97 20.25
C GLU A 363 2.75 -8.88 19.28
N LYS A 364 3.95 -8.68 19.83
CA LYS A 364 5.19 -8.81 19.08
C LYS A 364 5.86 -10.15 19.43
N HIS A 365 5.98 -11.03 18.45
CA HIS A 365 6.83 -12.22 18.56
C HIS A 365 8.30 -11.82 18.40
N ARG A 366 9.12 -12.04 19.44
CA ARG A 366 10.57 -11.80 19.38
C ARG A 366 11.29 -13.09 18.99
N SER A 367 12.13 -13.03 17.95
CA SER A 367 13.26 -13.95 17.82
C SER A 367 14.23 -13.71 18.99
N GLN A 368 14.59 -14.76 19.73
CA GLN A 368 15.19 -14.62 21.06
C GLN A 368 16.73 -14.54 21.10
N ASP A 369 17.23 -13.88 22.14
CA ASP A 369 18.56 -14.10 22.73
C ASP A 369 18.61 -15.49 23.38
N SER A 370 19.80 -16.08 23.49
CA SER A 370 20.07 -17.50 23.83
C SER A 370 19.48 -18.05 25.14
N ASN A 371 18.88 -17.22 26.01
CA ASN A 371 18.50 -17.58 27.38
C ASN A 371 16.99 -17.47 27.68
N LEU A 372 16.13 -17.36 26.67
CA LEU A 372 14.67 -17.27 26.86
C LEU A 372 13.96 -18.48 26.19
N PRO A 373 12.71 -18.82 26.59
CA PRO A 373 11.96 -19.95 26.01
C PRO A 373 11.38 -19.61 24.62
N TYR A 374 11.47 -20.54 23.67
CA TYR A 374 11.26 -20.42 22.20
C TYR A 374 10.21 -19.40 21.68
N SER A 375 9.14 -19.11 22.41
CA SER A 375 8.21 -18.00 22.13
C SER A 375 7.88 -17.21 23.41
N SER A 376 8.41 -16.00 23.55
CA SER A 376 7.90 -15.00 24.49
C SER A 376 7.25 -13.88 23.69
N SER A 377 5.95 -13.94 23.46
CA SER A 377 5.23 -12.81 22.87
C SER A 377 5.21 -11.66 23.87
N LYS A 378 5.35 -10.45 23.34
CA LYS A 378 5.33 -9.24 24.13
C LYS A 378 4.12 -8.42 23.74
N GLU A 379 3.23 -8.22 24.70
CA GLU A 379 2.05 -7.40 24.51
C GLU A 379 2.40 -5.91 24.46
N PHE A 380 1.71 -5.20 23.56
CA PHE A 380 1.68 -3.75 23.45
C PHE A 380 0.22 -3.32 23.56
N ILE A 381 -0.04 -2.32 24.39
CA ILE A 381 -1.41 -1.81 24.60
C ILE A 381 -1.49 -0.32 24.26
N ALA A 382 -2.63 0.15 23.78
CA ALA A 382 -2.87 1.55 23.49
C ALA A 382 -4.33 1.93 23.77
N PRO A 383 -4.59 3.00 24.54
CA PRO A 383 -5.95 3.47 24.77
C PRO A 383 -6.54 4.07 23.49
N SER A 384 -7.84 3.86 23.28
CA SER A 384 -8.58 4.30 22.10
C SER A 384 -9.97 4.79 22.49
N ASN A 385 -10.43 5.88 21.85
CA ASN A 385 -11.76 6.44 22.06
C ASN A 385 -12.69 6.06 20.89
N LYS A 386 -13.78 5.34 21.16
CA LYS A 386 -14.76 4.90 20.16
C LYS A 386 -15.54 6.06 19.53
N ASP A 387 -15.58 7.22 20.18
CA ASP A 387 -16.24 8.43 19.63
C ASP A 387 -15.36 9.16 18.59
N ASP A 388 -14.03 8.99 18.66
CA ASP A 388 -13.11 9.62 17.70
C ASP A 388 -12.95 8.74 16.46
N ARG A 389 -13.43 9.21 15.31
CA ARG A 389 -13.33 8.50 14.03
C ARG A 389 -11.89 8.14 13.61
N TYR A 390 -10.88 8.85 14.13
CA TYR A 390 -9.47 8.58 13.81
C TYR A 390 -8.79 7.71 14.88
N SER A 391 -9.55 7.19 15.85
CA SER A 391 -9.02 6.35 16.92
C SER A 391 -8.63 4.96 16.43
N ILE A 392 -7.78 4.28 17.19
CA ILE A 392 -7.24 2.97 16.83
C ILE A 392 -8.37 1.96 16.57
N TYR A 393 -9.36 1.93 17.46
CA TYR A 393 -10.56 1.09 17.33
C TYR A 393 -11.29 1.34 16.01
N ASN A 394 -11.60 2.61 15.71
CA ASN A 394 -12.36 2.97 14.51
C ASN A 394 -11.57 2.75 13.22
N ILE A 395 -10.24 2.90 13.25
CA ILE A 395 -9.37 2.60 12.12
C ILE A 395 -9.28 1.08 11.87
N ILE A 396 -9.22 0.24 12.91
CA ILE A 396 -9.29 -1.23 12.75
C ILE A 396 -10.63 -1.64 12.15
N GLN A 397 -11.75 -1.07 12.65
CA GLN A 397 -13.08 -1.34 12.12
C GLN A 397 -13.21 -0.88 10.65
N LEU A 398 -12.68 0.29 10.32
CA LEU A 398 -12.62 0.78 8.94
C LEU A 398 -11.81 -0.16 8.05
N ALA A 399 -10.65 -0.63 8.53
CA ALA A 399 -9.81 -1.58 7.80
C ALA A 399 -10.59 -2.85 7.45
N LYS A 400 -11.31 -3.46 8.41
CA LYS A 400 -12.16 -4.64 8.17
C LYS A 400 -13.17 -4.42 7.05
N LYS A 401 -13.85 -3.26 7.05
CA LYS A 401 -14.84 -2.92 6.01
C LYS A 401 -14.20 -2.70 4.64
N ILE A 402 -13.04 -2.05 4.60
CA ILE A 402 -12.31 -1.75 3.37
C ILE A 402 -11.68 -3.00 2.75
N THR A 403 -11.24 -3.96 3.56
CA THR A 403 -10.62 -5.21 3.08
C THR A 403 -11.62 -6.32 2.78
N ALA A 404 -12.86 -6.22 3.26
CA ALA A 404 -13.91 -7.21 3.04
C ALA A 404 -14.06 -7.65 1.55
N PRO A 405 -13.99 -6.75 0.54
CA PRO A 405 -14.05 -7.16 -0.87
C PRO A 405 -12.97 -8.13 -1.35
N LEU A 406 -11.87 -8.31 -0.60
CA LEU A 406 -10.77 -9.22 -0.94
C LEU A 406 -10.59 -10.38 0.05
N GLN A 407 -11.32 -10.39 1.17
CA GLN A 407 -11.01 -11.24 2.31
C GLN A 407 -11.16 -12.74 2.02
N ASP A 408 -12.11 -13.11 1.15
CA ASP A 408 -12.43 -14.51 0.84
C ASP A 408 -11.62 -15.09 -0.33
N TYR A 409 -10.70 -14.32 -0.92
CA TYR A 409 -9.91 -14.76 -2.07
C TYR A 409 -8.49 -15.17 -1.68
N SER A 410 -8.12 -16.40 -2.05
CA SER A 410 -6.77 -16.92 -1.90
C SER A 410 -5.75 -16.08 -2.65
N PHE A 411 -4.56 -15.89 -2.07
CA PHE A 411 -3.46 -15.20 -2.75
C PHE A 411 -2.95 -16.00 -3.96
N ASP A 412 -2.81 -15.34 -5.11
CA ASP A 412 -2.17 -15.94 -6.30
C ASP A 412 -0.70 -16.31 -6.06
N TYR A 413 -0.04 -15.56 -5.18
CA TYR A 413 1.37 -15.75 -4.86
C TYR A 413 1.66 -15.41 -3.41
N ILE A 414 2.24 -16.39 -2.72
CA ILE A 414 2.84 -16.24 -1.40
C ILE A 414 4.34 -16.51 -1.57
N PRO A 415 5.23 -15.58 -1.14
CA PRO A 415 6.66 -15.79 -1.28
C PRO A 415 7.13 -17.08 -0.62
N MET A 416 8.10 -17.75 -1.23
CA MET A 416 8.80 -18.90 -0.65
C MET A 416 9.27 -18.49 0.76
N HIS A 417 8.84 -19.20 1.80
CA HIS A 417 9.05 -18.93 3.25
C HIS A 417 7.99 -18.09 3.99
N HIS A 418 6.93 -17.64 3.32
CA HIS A 418 5.75 -17.10 3.99
C HIS A 418 4.60 -18.09 3.91
N LYS A 419 3.73 -18.06 4.93
CA LYS A 419 2.42 -18.68 4.93
C LYS A 419 1.35 -17.61 4.77
N GLU A 420 0.15 -18.04 4.40
CA GLU A 420 -1.02 -17.16 4.36
C GLU A 420 -1.31 -16.53 5.73
N GLU A 421 -1.06 -17.27 6.81
CA GLU A 421 -1.13 -16.81 8.20
C GLU A 421 -0.21 -15.61 8.51
N ASP A 422 0.88 -15.43 7.75
CA ASP A 422 1.79 -14.28 7.91
C ASP A 422 1.23 -13.00 7.26
N LEU A 423 0.19 -13.13 6.43
CA LEU A 423 -0.42 -12.04 5.67
C LEU A 423 -1.64 -11.51 6.43
N ASN A 424 -1.47 -10.37 7.10
CA ASN A 424 -2.53 -9.83 7.94
C ASN A 424 -3.70 -9.34 7.07
N PRO A 425 -4.94 -9.80 7.35
CA PRO A 425 -6.12 -9.48 6.55
C PRO A 425 -6.54 -8.01 6.62
N LEU A 426 -6.18 -7.27 7.68
CA LEU A 426 -6.47 -5.84 7.83
C LEU A 426 -5.73 -4.96 6.81
N PHE A 427 -4.71 -5.50 6.15
CA PHE A 427 -3.84 -4.74 5.26
C PHE A 427 -3.75 -5.35 3.84
N ILE A 428 -4.75 -6.14 3.45
CA ILE A 428 -4.85 -6.66 2.09
C ILE A 428 -5.16 -5.53 1.11
N CYS A 429 -4.50 -5.53 -0.03
CA CYS A 429 -4.75 -4.58 -1.11
C CYS A 429 -4.51 -5.20 -2.49
N LEU A 430 -5.18 -4.64 -3.50
CA LEU A 430 -4.88 -4.90 -4.91
C LEU A 430 -3.48 -4.41 -5.26
N ARG A 431 -2.80 -5.20 -6.08
CA ARG A 431 -1.61 -4.80 -6.80
C ARG A 431 -2.01 -4.00 -8.05
N TYR A 432 -1.07 -3.26 -8.62
CA TYR A 432 -1.29 -2.56 -9.89
C TYR A 432 -1.60 -3.56 -11.00
N TRP A 433 -2.54 -3.22 -11.86
CA TRP A 433 -3.02 -4.09 -12.93
C TRP A 433 -1.88 -4.61 -13.84
N ALA A 434 -0.89 -3.75 -14.14
CA ALA A 434 0.30 -4.12 -14.91
C ALA A 434 1.19 -5.20 -14.24
N ASP A 435 1.08 -5.37 -12.93
CA ASP A 435 1.87 -6.31 -12.14
C ASP A 435 1.20 -7.69 -11.99
N TRP A 436 -0.08 -7.84 -12.35
CA TRP A 436 -0.84 -9.06 -12.07
C TRP A 436 -0.28 -10.28 -12.78
N VAL A 437 -0.14 -10.21 -14.10
CA VAL A 437 0.39 -11.32 -14.90
C VAL A 437 1.92 -11.39 -14.77
N SER A 438 2.59 -10.25 -14.96
CA SER A 438 4.06 -10.19 -15.04
C SER A 438 4.76 -10.61 -13.75
N LYS A 439 4.12 -10.37 -12.59
CA LYS A 439 4.66 -10.68 -11.26
C LYS A 439 3.71 -11.58 -10.46
N GLY A 440 2.82 -12.30 -11.13
CA GLY A 440 2.05 -13.43 -10.62
C GLY A 440 1.11 -13.14 -9.44
N GLY A 441 0.43 -11.99 -9.39
CA GLY A 441 -0.69 -11.88 -8.43
C GLY A 441 -1.47 -10.58 -8.41
N ARG A 442 -2.78 -10.72 -8.16
CA ARG A 442 -3.79 -9.66 -8.15
C ARG A 442 -3.82 -8.86 -6.85
N HIS A 443 -3.67 -9.52 -5.71
CA HIS A 443 -3.64 -8.89 -4.40
C HIS A 443 -2.46 -9.36 -3.54
N THR A 444 -2.18 -8.59 -2.50
CA THR A 444 -1.10 -8.81 -1.53
C THR A 444 -1.49 -8.18 -0.18
N SER A 445 -0.63 -8.28 0.83
CA SER A 445 -0.77 -7.60 2.11
C SER A 445 0.48 -6.79 2.44
N LEU A 446 0.33 -5.69 3.19
CA LEU A 446 1.48 -4.90 3.69
C LEU A 446 2.36 -5.68 4.69
N SER A 447 1.94 -6.87 5.14
CA SER A 447 2.83 -7.85 5.75
C SER A 447 4.07 -8.12 4.87
N GLN A 448 3.91 -8.14 3.55
CA GLN A 448 5.02 -8.32 2.63
C GLN A 448 5.86 -7.04 2.51
N ASN A 449 7.17 -7.16 2.74
CA ASN A 449 8.04 -5.97 2.78
C ASN A 449 8.08 -5.18 1.47
N LYS A 450 8.00 -5.84 0.32
CA LYS A 450 7.98 -5.17 -0.98
C LYS A 450 6.69 -4.35 -1.17
N ALA A 451 5.54 -4.95 -0.86
CA ALA A 451 4.25 -4.27 -0.90
C ALA A 451 4.22 -3.08 0.07
N PHE A 452 4.71 -3.27 1.30
CA PHE A 452 4.87 -2.20 2.29
C PHE A 452 5.68 -1.02 1.75
N GLN A 453 6.86 -1.28 1.20
CA GLN A 453 7.72 -0.23 0.68
C GLN A 453 7.07 0.54 -0.47
N THR A 454 6.49 -0.18 -1.44
CA THR A 454 5.79 0.43 -2.57
C THR A 454 4.60 1.28 -2.12
N ALA A 455 3.76 0.74 -1.23
CA ALA A 455 2.57 1.42 -0.72
C ALA A 455 2.91 2.74 -0.01
N ILE A 456 3.88 2.72 0.90
CA ILE A 456 4.31 3.93 1.63
C ILE A 456 4.94 4.96 0.68
N LYS A 457 5.76 4.52 -0.28
CA LYS A 457 6.35 5.43 -1.29
C LYS A 457 5.26 6.11 -2.12
N HIS A 458 4.24 5.36 -2.54
CA HIS A 458 3.15 5.90 -3.33
C HIS A 458 2.28 6.89 -2.53
N PHE A 459 2.05 6.61 -1.25
CA PHE A 459 1.40 7.56 -0.34
C PHE A 459 2.18 8.89 -0.25
N ILE A 460 3.50 8.81 0.00
CA ILE A 460 4.37 10.00 0.10
C ILE A 460 4.36 10.80 -1.21
N ASN A 461 4.37 10.10 -2.35
CA ASN A 461 4.34 10.72 -3.67
C ASN A 461 3.01 11.41 -3.95
N LYS A 462 1.88 10.76 -3.66
CA LYS A 462 0.54 11.29 -3.90
C LYS A 462 0.26 12.57 -3.10
N HIS A 463 0.74 12.64 -1.86
CA HIS A 463 0.49 13.77 -0.95
C HIS A 463 1.65 14.76 -0.86
N GLU A 464 2.71 14.57 -1.65
CA GLU A 464 3.90 15.43 -1.67
C GLU A 464 4.47 15.77 -0.28
N ILE A 465 4.57 14.79 0.61
CA ILE A 465 5.04 15.03 1.99
C ILE A 465 6.48 15.55 1.97
N LYS A 466 6.67 16.79 2.46
CA LYS A 466 7.94 17.52 2.44
C LYS A 466 8.47 17.74 3.85
N GLU A 467 9.80 17.69 3.97
CA GLU A 467 10.54 18.11 5.15
C GLU A 467 11.63 19.09 4.73
N HIS A 468 11.73 20.23 5.41
CA HIS A 468 12.66 21.32 5.04
C HIS A 468 12.58 21.72 3.54
N GLY A 469 11.37 21.73 2.97
CA GLY A 469 11.13 22.08 1.57
C GLY A 469 11.48 20.99 0.56
N LYS A 470 11.95 19.81 0.99
CA LYS A 470 12.28 18.67 0.12
C LYS A 470 11.32 17.52 0.37
N GLN A 471 10.84 16.89 -0.70
CA GLN A 471 9.98 15.72 -0.58
C GLN A 471 10.75 14.55 0.04
N ILE A 472 10.12 13.85 0.98
CA ILE A 472 10.69 12.64 1.55
C ILE A 472 10.81 11.59 0.43
N SER A 473 12.01 11.12 0.15
CA SER A 473 12.27 10.17 -0.94
C SER A 473 12.47 8.73 -0.44
N ALA A 474 13.00 8.56 0.77
CA ALA A 474 13.21 7.25 1.37
C ALA A 474 12.14 6.93 2.42
N ILE A 475 11.61 5.70 2.34
CA ILE A 475 10.59 5.21 3.28
C ILE A 475 11.11 5.18 4.73
N GLY A 476 12.41 4.95 4.91
CA GLY A 476 13.07 4.98 6.22
C GLY A 476 13.02 6.36 6.88
N ASP A 477 13.07 7.43 6.10
CA ASP A 477 13.02 8.83 6.59
C ASP A 477 11.63 9.22 7.10
N LEU A 478 10.61 8.40 6.83
CA LEU A 478 9.29 8.52 7.43
C LEU A 478 9.11 7.46 8.53
N THR A 479 9.09 6.20 8.14
CA THR A 479 8.61 5.08 8.97
C THR A 479 9.45 4.82 10.22
N LEU A 480 10.77 5.05 10.18
CA LEU A 480 11.64 4.89 11.35
C LEU A 480 11.49 6.05 12.35
N ARG A 481 10.95 7.20 11.89
CA ARG A 481 10.86 8.44 12.66
C ARG A 481 9.49 8.63 13.31
N LEU A 482 8.41 8.05 12.75
CA LEU A 482 7.04 8.14 13.28
C LEU A 482 6.95 7.85 14.78
N ARG A 483 7.58 6.77 15.24
CA ARG A 483 7.57 6.38 16.66
C ARG A 483 8.23 7.44 17.56
N ILE A 484 9.34 8.02 17.12
CA ILE A 484 10.06 9.05 17.90
C ILE A 484 9.28 10.36 17.88
N THR A 485 8.69 10.74 16.74
CA THR A 485 7.80 11.89 16.63
C THR A 485 6.57 11.74 17.54
N TRP A 486 5.94 10.56 17.54
CA TRP A 486 4.82 10.24 18.43
C TRP A 486 5.20 10.41 19.90
N MET A 487 6.34 9.85 20.30
CA MET A 487 6.86 9.95 21.65
C MET A 487 7.05 11.41 22.07
N GLN A 488 7.67 12.23 21.22
CA GLN A 488 7.89 13.65 21.49
C GLN A 488 6.56 14.38 21.72
N ASN A 489 5.56 14.12 20.89
CA ASN A 489 4.26 14.76 20.99
C ASN A 489 3.45 14.29 22.20
N LYS A 490 3.47 12.98 22.50
CA LYS A 490 2.75 12.43 23.66
C LYS A 490 3.42 12.78 24.99
N ARG A 491 4.74 12.93 25.05
CA ARG A 491 5.46 13.39 26.26
C ARG A 491 5.04 14.79 26.72
N LYS A 492 4.49 15.62 25.82
CA LYS A 492 3.91 16.92 26.20
C LYS A 492 2.62 16.78 27.03
N LYS A 493 1.93 15.64 26.93
CA LYS A 493 0.58 15.42 27.49
C LYS A 493 0.50 14.25 28.48
N LEU A 494 1.40 13.28 28.41
CA LEU A 494 1.36 12.03 29.16
C LEU A 494 2.64 11.81 29.98
N PRO A 495 2.53 11.30 31.22
CA PRO A 495 3.68 10.85 32.00
C PRO A 495 4.48 9.75 31.29
N LEU A 496 5.79 9.69 31.57
CA LEU A 496 6.69 8.68 30.98
C LEU A 496 6.28 7.25 31.34
N THR A 497 5.65 7.03 32.49
CA THR A 497 5.15 5.71 32.92
C THR A 497 4.04 5.20 32.00
N VAL A 498 3.08 6.05 31.62
CA VAL A 498 2.00 5.70 30.68
C VAL A 498 2.58 5.41 29.29
N ILE A 499 3.53 6.24 28.85
CA ILE A 499 4.20 6.05 27.57
C ILE A 499 4.99 4.73 27.55
N ARG A 500 5.66 4.38 28.65
CA ARG A 500 6.37 3.10 28.79
C ARG A 500 5.45 1.90 28.66
N LEU A 501 4.28 1.98 29.31
CA LEU A 501 3.26 0.95 29.23
C LEU A 501 2.79 0.75 27.78
N ILE A 502 2.49 1.85 27.07
CA ILE A 502 2.04 1.80 25.66
C ILE A 502 3.11 1.16 24.74
N GLN A 503 4.37 1.41 25.06
CA GLN A 503 5.53 0.93 24.30
C GLN A 503 6.03 -0.45 24.79
N GLY A 504 5.33 -1.05 25.77
CA GLY A 504 5.68 -2.32 26.41
C GLY A 504 7.01 -2.34 27.17
N HIS A 505 7.66 -1.21 27.47
CA HIS A 505 9.02 -1.22 28.05
C HIS A 505 9.04 -1.54 29.56
N THR A 506 9.74 -2.61 29.92
CA THR A 506 9.85 -3.11 31.31
C THR A 506 10.69 -2.20 32.22
N THR A 507 11.71 -1.50 31.71
CA THR A 507 12.55 -0.59 32.53
C THR A 507 12.53 0.87 32.05
N LYS A 508 12.73 1.81 32.98
CA LYS A 508 12.79 3.26 32.68
C LYS A 508 13.96 3.57 31.76
N ASP A 509 15.09 2.93 32.04
CA ASP A 509 16.33 3.04 31.27
C ASP A 509 16.18 2.60 29.81
N THR A 510 15.35 1.61 29.49
CA THR A 510 15.11 1.25 28.09
C THR A 510 14.39 2.35 27.32
N THR A 511 13.48 3.11 27.94
CA THR A 511 12.84 4.23 27.23
C THR A 511 13.77 5.43 27.10
N ASP A 512 14.54 5.74 28.16
CA ASP A 512 15.47 6.86 28.16
C ASP A 512 16.75 6.63 27.34
N ARG A 513 17.22 5.37 27.16
CA ARG A 513 18.40 5.06 26.32
C ARG A 513 18.09 4.93 24.84
N TYR A 514 16.94 4.39 24.46
CA TYR A 514 16.65 4.09 23.05
C TYR A 514 15.98 5.25 22.31
N TYR A 515 15.19 6.09 23.00
CA TYR A 515 14.30 7.06 22.35
C TYR A 515 14.63 8.53 22.67
N ASP A 516 15.60 8.74 23.55
CA ASP A 516 15.92 10.03 24.13
C ASP A 516 17.39 10.43 23.80
N ASN A 517 17.94 9.81 22.75
CA ASN A 517 19.29 10.03 22.23
C ASN A 517 19.34 11.04 21.07
N SER A 518 18.19 11.49 20.56
CA SER A 518 18.12 12.55 19.56
C SER A 518 18.66 13.88 20.12
N GLY A 519 19.18 14.75 19.26
CA GLY A 519 19.71 16.05 19.66
C GLY A 519 18.68 16.88 20.41
N ILE A 520 17.44 16.87 19.94
CA ILE A 520 16.30 17.57 20.54
C ILE A 520 15.96 16.98 21.92
N ALA A 521 15.88 15.65 22.05
CA ALA A 521 15.58 15.00 23.33
C ALA A 521 16.65 15.30 24.40
N LYS A 522 17.92 15.39 24.01
CA LYS A 522 19.02 15.80 24.90
C LYS A 522 18.84 17.24 25.37
N GLN A 523 18.49 18.16 24.48
CA GLN A 523 18.23 19.57 24.85
C GLN A 523 17.05 19.69 25.82
N ASP A 524 15.94 18.99 25.55
CA ASP A 524 14.77 18.98 26.44
C ASP A 524 15.07 18.36 27.80
N ARG A 525 15.97 17.36 27.85
CA ARG A 525 16.45 16.81 29.12
C ARG A 525 17.27 17.82 29.91
N VAL A 526 18.20 18.53 29.25
CA VAL A 526 18.99 19.58 29.91
C VAL A 526 18.09 20.69 30.45
N LYS A 527 17.08 21.12 29.67
CA LYS A 527 16.08 22.09 30.13
C LYS A 527 15.30 21.60 31.36
N ARG A 528 14.79 20.36 31.33
CA ARG A 528 14.07 19.77 32.48
C ARG A 528 14.96 19.62 33.70
N LEU A 529 16.20 19.14 33.52
CA LEU A 529 17.17 19.03 34.60
C LEU A 529 17.44 20.40 35.23
N ARG A 530 17.58 21.44 34.41
CA ARG A 530 17.76 22.81 34.87
C ARG A 530 16.55 23.30 35.68
N ILE A 531 15.32 23.08 35.21
CA ILE A 531 14.11 23.45 35.94
C ILE A 531 14.03 22.73 37.29
N GLU A 532 14.31 21.43 37.34
CA GLU A 532 14.30 20.67 38.60
C GLU A 532 15.43 21.11 39.54
N GLN A 533 16.63 21.42 39.02
CA GLN A 533 17.71 22.00 39.80
C GLN A 533 17.33 23.38 40.35
N GLU A 534 16.68 24.24 39.56
CA GLU A 534 16.18 25.54 40.00
C GLU A 534 15.11 25.40 41.09
N LYS A 535 14.21 24.40 41.01
CA LYS A 535 13.27 24.08 42.08
C LYS A 535 13.98 23.66 43.37
N ILE A 536 14.99 22.78 43.28
CA ILE A 536 15.78 22.37 44.44
C ILE A 536 16.52 23.56 45.06
N VAL A 537 17.18 24.39 44.23
CA VAL A 537 17.83 25.63 44.68
C VAL A 537 16.84 26.57 45.35
N THR A 538 15.62 26.68 44.82
CA THR A 538 14.55 27.47 45.42
C THR A 538 14.15 26.91 46.79
N LEU A 539 13.92 25.60 46.90
CA LEU A 539 13.60 24.95 48.18
C LEU A 539 14.75 25.09 49.20
N LEU A 540 16.00 25.01 48.75
CA LEU A 540 17.18 25.24 49.58
C LEU A 540 17.26 26.69 50.08
N ARG A 541 16.99 27.67 49.21
CA ARG A 541 16.95 29.11 49.58
C ARG A 541 15.86 29.42 50.60
N HIS A 542 14.71 28.75 50.50
CA HIS A 542 13.59 28.92 51.44
C HIS A 542 13.72 28.03 52.70
N ARG A 543 14.78 27.22 52.82
CA ARG A 543 14.96 26.23 53.90
C ARG A 543 13.82 25.21 54.01
N GLU A 544 13.11 24.97 52.92
CA GLU A 544 11.97 24.05 52.84
C GLU A 544 12.34 22.70 52.22
N PHE A 545 13.60 22.53 51.83
CA PHE A 545 14.08 21.30 51.22
C PHE A 545 14.18 20.16 52.25
N LYS A 546 13.35 19.12 52.10
CA LYS A 546 13.20 18.01 53.05
C LYS A 546 14.05 16.76 52.78
N GLY A 547 15.14 16.85 52.02
CA GLY A 547 16.08 15.72 51.90
C GLY A 547 17.44 16.20 51.41
N ILE A 548 18.57 16.00 52.07
CA ILE A 548 19.03 14.79 52.76
C ILE A 548 19.10 15.02 54.27
N MET A 549 18.23 14.31 54.99
CA MET A 549 18.54 13.63 56.26
C MET A 549 17.80 12.29 56.25
#